data_AF-A0A958IPI5-F1
#
_entry.id   AF-A0A958IPI5-F1
#
_cell.length_a   1.000
_cell.length_b   1.000
_cell.length_c   1.000
_cell.angle_alpha   90.00
_cell.angle_beta   90.00
_cell.angle_gamma   90.00
#
_symmetry.space_group_name_H-M   'P 1'
#
loop_
_entity.id
_entity.type
_entity.pdbx_description
1 polymer ?
#
loop_
_entity_poly.entity_id
_entity_poly.type
_entity_poly.pdbx_seq_one_letter_code
_entity_poly.pdbx_strand_id
1 'polypeptide(L)'
;INATGPKLNFNATKGLGPDQNSLSVCTYDHARETAARLKDMIDEMRGGAHKRFLVGTGHGTCTCQGAAFEYIFNLEFELRKAGVRDKATVTWISNEQELGDFGIGGMHIQRGGYITHSRIFAESLFTERGLRWITRAHVKEVREKEIIYETLDGDEKVEPFDFSMLLPPFSGVGLQAVD
;
A
#
# COMPACT_ATOMS: atom_id res chain seq x y z
N ILE A 1 -25.26 -19.85 -6.37
CA ILE A 1 -24.76 -18.46 -6.15
C ILE A 1 -23.29 -18.59 -5.76
N ASN A 2 -22.37 -18.02 -6.53
CA ASN A 2 -20.92 -18.07 -6.23
C ASN A 2 -20.49 -16.71 -5.67
N ALA A 3 -20.11 -16.67 -4.39
CA ALA A 3 -19.73 -15.46 -3.66
C ALA A 3 -18.46 -15.70 -2.82
N THR A 4 -17.47 -16.35 -3.41
CA THR A 4 -16.26 -16.86 -2.71
C THR A 4 -15.25 -15.78 -2.33
N GLY A 5 -15.47 -14.53 -2.74
CA GLY A 5 -14.49 -13.46 -2.61
C GLY A 5 -13.27 -13.65 -3.53
N PRO A 6 -12.23 -12.83 -3.36
CA PRO A 6 -11.03 -12.86 -4.19
C PRO A 6 -10.04 -13.93 -3.75
N LYS A 7 -9.37 -14.57 -4.71
CA LYS A 7 -8.08 -15.21 -4.46
C LYS A 7 -7.00 -14.12 -4.48
N LEU A 8 -6.21 -14.06 -3.41
CA LEU A 8 -5.09 -13.13 -3.28
C LEU A 8 -3.90 -13.67 -4.09
N ASN A 9 -3.56 -13.03 -5.20
CA ASN A 9 -2.53 -13.53 -6.12
C ASN A 9 -1.15 -12.93 -5.81
N PHE A 10 -0.57 -13.29 -4.67
CA PHE A 10 0.79 -12.87 -4.30
C PHE A 10 1.84 -13.32 -5.32
N ASN A 11 1.63 -14.47 -5.97
CA ASN A 11 2.52 -15.00 -7.01
C ASN A 11 2.62 -14.13 -8.28
N ALA A 12 1.76 -13.10 -8.43
CA ALA A 12 1.87 -12.15 -9.55
C ALA A 12 3.17 -11.35 -9.52
N THR A 13 3.75 -11.15 -8.33
CA THR A 13 4.98 -10.38 -8.12
C THR A 13 5.95 -11.21 -7.32
N LYS A 14 7.18 -11.36 -7.83
CA LYS A 14 8.20 -12.16 -7.15
C LYS A 14 8.50 -11.57 -5.76
N GLY A 15 8.42 -12.40 -4.72
CA GLY A 15 8.70 -12.03 -3.33
C GLY A 15 7.60 -11.23 -2.63
N LEU A 16 6.47 -10.97 -3.29
CA LEU A 16 5.31 -10.34 -2.69
C LEU A 16 4.58 -11.32 -1.76
N GLY A 17 4.04 -10.79 -0.66
CA GLY A 17 3.14 -11.49 0.25
C GLY A 17 3.76 -11.84 1.61
N PRO A 18 2.90 -12.10 2.62
CA PRO A 18 3.29 -12.24 4.03
C PRO A 18 4.21 -13.44 4.26
N ASP A 19 4.10 -14.49 3.43
CA ASP A 19 5.00 -15.65 3.46
C ASP A 19 6.38 -15.37 2.81
N GLN A 20 6.62 -14.14 2.36
CA GLN A 20 7.82 -13.69 1.63
C GLN A 20 8.34 -12.36 2.23
N ASN A 21 8.43 -11.29 1.43
CA ASN A 21 9.14 -10.06 1.80
C ASN A 21 8.22 -8.85 2.06
N SER A 22 6.89 -9.00 2.02
CA SER A 22 5.95 -7.89 2.25
C SER A 22 4.71 -8.30 3.02
N LEU A 23 4.11 -7.38 3.75
CA LEU A 23 2.91 -7.64 4.53
C LEU A 23 1.63 -7.41 3.72
N SER A 24 0.50 -7.85 4.27
CA SER A 24 -0.84 -7.72 3.68
C SER A 24 -1.88 -7.46 4.76
N VAL A 25 -2.98 -6.80 4.40
CA VAL A 25 -4.14 -6.60 5.30
C VAL A 25 -5.45 -7.17 4.73
N CYS A 26 -5.35 -8.02 3.70
CA CYS A 26 -6.53 -8.53 2.99
C CYS A 26 -7.31 -9.59 3.77
N THR A 27 -6.70 -10.20 4.79
CA THR A 27 -7.33 -11.19 5.68
C THR A 27 -7.07 -10.81 7.13
N TYR A 28 -7.85 -11.40 8.04
CA TYR A 28 -7.65 -11.21 9.48
C TYR A 28 -6.24 -11.61 9.93
N ASP A 29 -5.75 -12.78 9.50
CA ASP A 29 -4.43 -13.26 9.91
C ASP A 29 -3.31 -12.38 9.38
N HIS A 30 -3.38 -11.94 8.12
CA HIS A 30 -2.38 -11.03 7.57
C HIS A 30 -2.40 -9.68 8.31
N ALA A 31 -3.59 -9.15 8.62
CA ALA A 31 -3.71 -7.90 9.37
C ALA A 31 -3.14 -8.01 10.78
N ARG A 32 -3.36 -9.14 11.47
CA ARG A 32 -2.78 -9.42 12.79
C ARG A 32 -1.25 -9.45 12.75
N GLU A 33 -0.67 -10.16 11.78
CA GLU A 33 0.78 -10.22 11.58
C GLU A 33 1.36 -8.84 11.27
N THR A 34 0.72 -8.11 10.35
CA THR A 34 1.12 -6.75 9.96
C THR A 34 1.11 -5.81 11.17
N ALA A 35 0.10 -5.91 12.04
CA ALA A 35 0.02 -5.12 13.26
C ALA A 35 1.15 -5.45 14.24
N ALA A 36 1.50 -6.73 14.40
CA ALA A 36 2.63 -7.14 15.24
C ALA A 36 3.95 -6.55 14.71
N ARG A 37 4.19 -6.65 13.40
CA ARG A 37 5.39 -6.10 12.76
C ARG A 37 5.47 -4.57 12.86
N LEU A 38 4.32 -3.87 12.79
CA LEU A 38 4.27 -2.43 13.00
C LEU A 38 4.64 -2.05 14.44
N LYS A 39 4.15 -2.82 15.42
CA LYS A 39 4.52 -2.64 16.83
C LYS A 39 6.03 -2.77 17.04
N ASP A 40 6.66 -3.77 16.43
CA ASP A 40 8.11 -3.96 16.51
C ASP A 40 8.87 -2.75 15.93
N MET A 41 8.44 -2.23 14.77
CA MET A 41 9.02 -1.02 14.19
C MET A 41 8.88 0.19 15.11
N ILE A 42 7.73 0.35 15.76
CA ILE A 42 7.49 1.43 16.73
C ILE A 42 8.44 1.31 17.92
N ASP A 43 8.61 0.10 18.46
CA ASP A 43 9.49 -0.16 19.60
C ASP A 43 10.97 0.12 19.24
N GLU A 44 11.40 -0.26 18.05
CA GLU A 44 12.74 0.10 17.53
C GLU A 44 12.91 1.63 17.35
N MET A 45 11.89 2.32 16.85
CA MET A 45 11.93 3.78 16.69
C MET A 45 11.93 4.52 18.03
N ARG A 46 11.25 3.99 19.06
CA ARG A 46 11.37 4.50 20.44
C ARG A 46 12.82 4.44 20.93
N GLY A 47 13.55 3.40 20.55
CA GLY A 47 15.00 3.26 20.77
C GLY A 47 15.89 4.20 19.95
N GLY A 48 15.32 4.98 19.03
CA GLY A 48 16.04 5.98 18.23
C GLY A 48 16.29 5.61 16.77
N ALA A 49 15.88 4.41 16.32
CA ALA A 49 16.03 4.02 14.93
C ALA A 49 15.16 4.89 14.01
N HIS A 50 15.66 5.17 12.81
CA HIS A 50 14.84 5.69 11.71
C HIS A 50 14.35 4.51 10.85
N LYS A 51 13.09 4.56 10.42
CA LYS A 51 12.45 3.48 9.64
C LYS A 51 11.78 4.00 8.38
N ARG A 52 11.81 3.18 7.35
CA ARG A 52 11.18 3.43 6.05
C ARG A 52 9.98 2.50 5.89
N PHE A 53 8.82 3.09 5.67
CA PHE A 53 7.55 2.41 5.47
C PHE A 53 7.11 2.59 4.03
N LEU A 54 6.85 1.47 3.36
CA LEU A 54 6.33 1.46 2.00
C LEU A 54 4.92 0.85 2.00
N VAL A 55 3.92 1.62 1.57
CA VAL A 55 2.52 1.18 1.55
C VAL A 55 1.94 1.39 0.16
N GLY A 56 1.12 0.46 -0.33
CA GLY A 56 0.43 0.68 -1.59
C GLY A 56 0.05 -0.59 -2.34
N THR A 57 0.20 -0.58 -3.67
CA THR A 57 -0.09 -1.74 -4.52
C THR A 57 1.16 -2.49 -4.94
N GLY A 58 1.10 -3.82 -4.88
CA GLY A 58 2.23 -4.71 -5.16
C GLY A 58 2.32 -5.21 -6.60
N HIS A 59 1.43 -4.79 -7.49
CA HIS A 59 1.40 -5.19 -8.90
C HIS A 59 0.59 -4.21 -9.76
N GLY A 60 0.84 -4.18 -11.07
CA GLY A 60 0.20 -3.24 -12.00
C GLY A 60 -1.30 -3.47 -12.21
N THR A 61 -1.81 -4.64 -11.84
CA THR A 61 -3.23 -5.03 -12.00
C THR A 61 -4.03 -5.00 -10.68
N CYS A 62 -3.49 -4.39 -9.63
CA CYS A 62 -4.21 -4.22 -8.37
C CYS A 62 -5.39 -3.24 -8.51
N THR A 63 -6.48 -3.51 -7.79
CA THR A 63 -7.77 -2.79 -7.91
C THR A 63 -8.34 -2.31 -6.57
N CYS A 64 -7.65 -2.52 -5.44
CA CYS A 64 -8.16 -2.21 -4.10
C CYS A 64 -7.36 -1.07 -3.41
N GLN A 65 -7.02 -0.03 -4.16
CA GLN A 65 -6.20 1.10 -3.70
C GLN A 65 -6.77 1.77 -2.43
N GLY A 66 -8.10 1.81 -2.29
CA GLY A 66 -8.76 2.38 -1.12
C GLY A 66 -8.34 1.74 0.20
N ALA A 67 -8.15 0.41 0.25
CA ALA A 67 -7.70 -0.27 1.47
C ALA A 67 -6.26 0.09 1.84
N ALA A 68 -5.38 0.25 0.84
CA ALA A 68 -4.02 0.71 1.09
C ALA A 68 -4.01 2.19 1.52
N PHE A 69 -4.86 3.03 0.90
CA PHE A 69 -5.00 4.45 1.24
C PHE A 69 -5.49 4.63 2.68
N GLU A 70 -6.46 3.84 3.13
CA GLU A 70 -6.86 3.82 4.53
C GLU A 70 -5.70 3.40 5.43
N TYR A 71 -5.02 2.30 5.07
CA TYR A 71 -3.96 1.74 5.89
C TYR A 71 -2.76 2.69 6.07
N ILE A 72 -2.31 3.39 5.01
CA ILE A 72 -1.19 4.33 5.14
C ILE A 72 -1.48 5.43 6.16
N PHE A 73 -2.73 5.93 6.24
CA PHE A 73 -3.12 6.90 7.25
C PHE A 73 -3.32 6.30 8.64
N ASN A 74 -3.83 5.07 8.75
CA ASN A 74 -3.91 4.38 10.03
C ASN A 74 -2.52 4.10 10.61
N LEU A 75 -1.57 3.67 9.78
CA LEU A 75 -0.17 3.53 10.13
C LEU A 75 0.40 4.87 10.60
N GLU A 76 0.24 5.93 9.80
CA GLU A 76 0.71 7.29 10.11
C GLU A 76 0.15 7.81 11.43
N PHE A 77 -1.13 7.57 11.68
CA PHE A 77 -1.81 7.91 12.92
C PHE A 77 -1.21 7.17 14.13
N GLU A 78 -0.99 5.86 14.03
CA GLU A 78 -0.39 5.09 15.12
C GLU A 78 1.06 5.51 15.38
N LEU A 79 1.83 5.87 14.34
CA LEU A 79 3.17 6.44 14.50
C LEU A 79 3.15 7.79 15.25
N ARG A 80 2.18 8.67 14.95
CA ARG A 80 2.01 9.95 15.65
C ARG A 80 1.61 9.73 17.10
N LYS A 81 0.63 8.87 17.33
CA LYS A 81 0.13 8.51 18.66
C LYS A 81 1.23 7.90 19.53
N ALA A 82 2.14 7.13 18.94
CA ALA A 82 3.31 6.59 19.62
C ALA A 82 4.46 7.61 19.81
N GLY A 83 4.36 8.80 19.23
CA GLY A 83 5.36 9.88 19.34
C GLY A 83 6.64 9.61 18.56
N VAL A 84 6.60 8.81 17.50
CA VAL A 84 7.79 8.39 16.72
C VAL A 84 7.70 8.73 15.23
N ARG A 85 6.66 9.46 14.81
CA ARG A 85 6.41 9.79 13.39
C ARG A 85 7.55 10.55 12.72
N ASP A 86 8.27 11.39 13.47
CA ASP A 86 9.45 12.14 13.02
C ASP A 86 10.63 11.25 12.61
N LYS A 87 10.67 10.01 13.12
CA LYS A 87 11.68 9.00 12.77
C LYS A 87 11.28 8.12 11.58
N ALA A 88 10.09 8.35 11.01
CA ALA A 88 9.56 7.55 9.92
C ALA A 88 9.59 8.28 8.58
N THR A 89 10.14 7.63 7.55
CA THR A 89 9.85 7.98 6.16
C THR A 89 8.71 7.09 5.69
N VAL A 90 7.60 7.68 5.25
CA VAL A 90 6.42 6.93 4.79
C VAL A 90 6.20 7.25 3.32
N THR A 91 6.27 6.20 2.48
CA THR A 91 6.15 6.29 1.02
C THR A 91 4.95 5.47 0.55
N TRP A 92 4.13 6.08 -0.29
CA TRP A 92 3.10 5.42 -1.07
C TRP A 92 3.64 4.96 -2.42
N ILE A 93 3.26 3.77 -2.87
CA ILE A 93 3.51 3.32 -4.25
C ILE A 93 2.24 2.77 -4.89
N SER A 94 1.92 3.22 -6.10
CA SER A 94 0.70 2.78 -6.76
C SER A 94 0.78 2.78 -8.29
N ASN A 95 0.03 1.85 -8.86
CA ASN A 95 -0.24 1.74 -10.30
C ASN A 95 -1.24 2.78 -10.81
N GLU A 96 -1.78 3.63 -9.93
CA GLU A 96 -2.65 4.75 -10.30
C GLU A 96 -1.97 5.73 -11.26
N GLN A 97 -2.73 6.26 -12.20
CA GLN A 97 -2.28 7.30 -13.11
C GLN A 97 -1.94 8.61 -12.36
N GLU A 98 -2.82 8.99 -11.43
CA GLU A 98 -2.67 10.14 -10.55
C GLU A 98 -3.04 9.71 -9.12
N LEU A 99 -2.45 10.34 -8.11
CA LEU A 99 -2.78 10.01 -6.73
C LEU A 99 -4.27 10.24 -6.47
N GLY A 100 -4.96 9.24 -5.89
CA GLY A 100 -6.40 9.35 -5.60
C GLY A 100 -7.30 9.02 -6.79
N ASP A 101 -6.77 8.37 -7.83
CA ASP A 101 -7.55 7.74 -8.91
C ASP A 101 -8.38 6.56 -8.39
N PHE A 102 -7.84 5.82 -7.42
CA PHE A 102 -8.45 4.67 -6.75
C PHE A 102 -8.93 3.54 -7.68
N GLY A 103 -8.42 3.45 -8.91
CA GLY A 103 -8.83 2.46 -9.91
C GLY A 103 -10.19 2.75 -10.55
N ILE A 104 -10.73 3.96 -10.35
CA ILE A 104 -12.06 4.36 -10.84
C ILE A 104 -12.04 5.67 -11.65
N GLY A 105 -10.86 6.20 -12.01
CA GLY A 105 -10.74 7.48 -12.70
C GLY A 105 -10.86 8.70 -11.78
N GLY A 106 -10.75 8.50 -10.46
CA GLY A 106 -10.98 9.53 -9.45
C GLY A 106 -12.47 9.74 -9.10
N MET A 107 -12.71 10.63 -8.14
CA MET A 107 -14.07 10.96 -7.67
C MET A 107 -14.18 12.43 -7.28
N HIS A 108 -15.40 12.94 -7.26
CA HIS A 108 -15.71 14.29 -6.76
C HIS A 108 -16.26 14.18 -5.33
N ILE A 109 -15.54 14.76 -4.37
CA ILE A 109 -15.88 14.72 -2.95
C ILE A 109 -16.55 16.04 -2.60
N GLN A 110 -17.79 15.99 -2.13
CA GLN A 110 -18.50 17.17 -1.63
C GLN A 110 -18.32 17.29 -0.11
N ARG A 111 -17.62 18.32 0.36
CA ARG A 111 -17.41 18.57 1.79
C ARG A 111 -17.34 20.07 2.07
N GLY A 112 -18.06 20.52 3.11
CA GLY A 112 -18.05 21.94 3.51
C GLY A 112 -18.57 22.90 2.44
N GLY A 113 -19.45 22.44 1.54
CA GLY A 113 -20.00 23.25 0.44
C GLY A 113 -19.15 23.26 -0.84
N TYR A 114 -17.97 22.64 -0.83
CA TYR A 114 -17.08 22.56 -1.99
C TYR A 114 -17.12 21.16 -2.60
N ILE A 115 -16.97 21.09 -3.92
CA ILE A 115 -16.75 19.85 -4.66
C ILE A 115 -15.27 19.82 -5.06
N THR A 116 -14.55 18.81 -4.58
CA THR A 116 -13.10 18.69 -4.80
C THR A 116 -12.79 17.36 -5.47
N HIS A 117 -11.94 17.39 -6.49
CA HIS A 117 -11.46 16.18 -7.14
C HIS A 117 -10.59 15.37 -6.16
N SER A 118 -10.72 14.04 -6.16
CA SER A 118 -10.02 13.13 -5.24
C SER A 118 -8.50 13.28 -5.30
N ARG A 119 -7.95 13.65 -6.46
CA ARG A 119 -6.55 14.02 -6.59
C ARG A 119 -6.14 15.16 -5.66
N ILE A 120 -6.83 16.29 -5.74
CA ILE A 120 -6.52 17.47 -4.91
C ILE A 120 -6.66 17.10 -3.44
N PHE A 121 -7.69 16.33 -3.10
CA PHE A 121 -7.91 15.84 -1.75
C PHE A 121 -6.74 14.96 -1.26
N ALA A 122 -6.33 13.97 -2.05
CA ALA A 122 -5.27 13.04 -1.68
C ALA A 122 -3.89 13.74 -1.60
N GLU A 123 -3.54 14.57 -2.60
CA GLU A 123 -2.28 15.33 -2.62
C GLU A 123 -2.19 16.28 -1.41
N SER A 124 -3.30 16.94 -1.04
CA SER A 124 -3.37 17.79 0.15
C SER A 124 -3.09 16.99 1.42
N LEU A 125 -3.76 15.85 1.62
CA LEU A 125 -3.58 15.00 2.80
C LEU A 125 -2.17 14.42 2.91
N PHE A 126 -1.60 13.98 1.79
CA PHE A 126 -0.25 13.42 1.75
C PHE A 126 0.78 14.49 2.08
N THR A 127 0.64 15.67 1.49
CA THR A 127 1.53 16.81 1.75
C THR A 127 1.45 17.25 3.21
N GLU A 128 0.25 17.46 3.75
CA GLU A 128 0.02 17.86 5.14
C GLU A 128 0.65 16.88 6.14
N ARG A 129 0.62 15.57 5.83
CA ARG A 129 1.16 14.52 6.69
C ARG A 129 2.60 14.14 6.38
N GLY A 130 3.25 14.81 5.42
CA GLY A 130 4.63 14.54 5.02
C GLY A 130 4.84 13.13 4.47
N LEU A 131 3.88 12.65 3.66
CA LEU A 131 3.96 11.36 2.96
C LEU A 131 4.56 11.57 1.58
N ARG A 132 5.50 10.70 1.19
CA ARG A 132 6.02 10.63 -0.18
C ARG A 132 5.11 9.74 -1.01
N TRP A 133 5.03 9.95 -2.32
CA TRP A 133 4.28 9.05 -3.20
C TRP A 133 4.99 8.81 -4.53
N ILE A 134 4.80 7.60 -5.04
CA ILE A 134 5.24 7.11 -6.33
C ILE A 134 3.98 6.60 -7.04
N THR A 135 3.56 7.26 -8.10
CA THR A 135 2.43 6.84 -8.95
C THR A 135 2.93 6.43 -10.32
N ARG A 136 2.03 5.92 -11.18
CA ARG A 136 2.37 5.43 -12.52
C ARG A 136 3.47 4.37 -12.47
N ALA A 137 3.46 3.54 -11.43
CA ALA A 137 4.50 2.58 -11.15
C ALA A 137 3.89 1.26 -10.68
N HIS A 138 4.54 0.15 -11.00
CA HIS A 138 4.17 -1.13 -10.42
C HIS A 138 5.38 -1.85 -9.87
N VAL A 139 5.18 -2.57 -8.76
CA VAL A 139 6.23 -3.41 -8.17
C VAL A 139 6.44 -4.64 -9.04
N LYS A 140 7.69 -4.87 -9.43
CA LYS A 140 8.15 -5.99 -10.26
C LYS A 140 8.76 -7.11 -9.43
N GLU A 141 9.47 -6.75 -8.36
CA GLU A 141 10.05 -7.68 -7.40
C GLU A 141 10.08 -7.04 -6.00
N VAL A 142 9.78 -7.83 -4.97
CA VAL A 142 9.99 -7.47 -3.57
C VAL A 142 11.14 -8.31 -3.02
N ARG A 143 12.21 -7.64 -2.60
CA ARG A 143 13.34 -8.24 -1.89
C ARG A 143 13.23 -7.91 -0.40
N GLU A 144 14.09 -8.50 0.41
CA GLU A 144 13.99 -8.40 1.88
C GLU A 144 13.93 -6.95 2.43
N LYS A 145 14.59 -5.99 1.77
CA LYS A 145 14.71 -4.59 2.25
C LYS A 145 14.49 -3.53 1.17
N GLU A 146 14.03 -3.94 -0.01
CA GLU A 146 13.80 -3.04 -1.13
C GLU A 146 12.80 -3.65 -2.12
N ILE A 147 12.12 -2.79 -2.86
CA ILE A 147 11.39 -3.18 -4.06
C ILE A 147 12.14 -2.76 -5.30
N ILE A 148 11.97 -3.53 -6.37
CA ILE A 148 12.17 -3.07 -7.74
C ILE A 148 10.80 -2.73 -8.30
N TYR A 149 10.66 -1.54 -8.88
CA TYR A 149 9.45 -1.11 -9.55
C TYR A 149 9.76 -0.55 -10.93
N GLU A 150 8.78 -0.67 -11.82
CA GLU A 150 8.84 -0.14 -13.18
C GLU A 150 7.81 0.98 -13.34
N THR A 151 8.23 2.13 -13.88
CA THR A 151 7.33 3.25 -14.18
C THR A 151 6.62 3.06 -15.51
N LEU A 152 5.53 3.80 -15.74
CA LEU A 152 4.81 3.78 -17.02
C LEU A 152 5.68 4.26 -18.19
N ASP A 153 6.75 5.01 -17.91
CA ASP A 153 7.72 5.46 -18.91
C ASP A 153 8.79 4.39 -19.23
N GLY A 154 8.73 3.24 -18.55
CA GLY A 154 9.63 2.10 -18.74
C GLY A 154 10.91 2.14 -17.89
N ASP A 155 11.02 3.07 -16.95
CA ASP A 155 12.18 3.12 -16.05
C ASP A 155 12.07 2.07 -14.95
N GLU A 156 13.13 1.31 -14.74
CA GLU A 156 13.28 0.46 -13.56
C GLU A 156 14.00 1.21 -12.43
N LYS A 157 13.40 1.22 -11.23
CA LYS A 157 13.88 1.96 -10.06
C LYS A 157 13.79 1.09 -8.80
N VAL A 158 14.48 1.53 -7.76
CA VAL A 158 14.55 0.84 -6.46
C VAL A 158 14.05 1.78 -5.37
N GLU A 159 13.14 1.31 -4.52
CA GLU A 159 12.74 2.02 -3.29
C GLU A 159 13.01 1.11 -2.09
N PRO A 160 13.85 1.53 -1.13
CA PRO A 160 14.17 0.71 0.02
C PRO A 160 13.12 0.85 1.13
N PHE A 161 12.95 -0.20 1.92
CA PHE A 161 12.00 -0.23 3.02
C PHE A 161 12.52 -1.05 4.21
N ASP A 162 11.99 -0.79 5.40
CA ASP A 162 12.16 -1.64 6.60
C ASP A 162 10.84 -2.34 6.97
N PHE A 163 9.72 -1.76 6.50
CA PHE A 163 8.37 -2.29 6.57
C PHE A 163 7.66 -2.04 5.24
N SER A 164 7.09 -3.07 4.63
CA SER A 164 6.27 -2.92 3.42
C SER A 164 4.90 -3.58 3.62
N MET A 165 3.83 -2.88 3.27
CA MET A 165 2.47 -3.43 3.17
C MET A 165 1.96 -3.17 1.76
N LEU A 166 1.84 -4.23 0.97
CA LEU A 166 1.51 -4.14 -0.44
C LEU A 166 0.30 -5.02 -0.76
N LEU A 167 -0.71 -4.43 -1.38
CA LEU A 167 -1.88 -5.18 -1.80
C LEU A 167 -1.56 -6.04 -3.03
N PRO A 168 -1.93 -7.33 -3.04
CA PRO A 168 -1.80 -8.17 -4.23
C PRO A 168 -2.94 -7.90 -5.22
N PRO A 169 -2.76 -8.27 -6.50
CA PRO A 169 -3.86 -8.35 -7.42
C PRO A 169 -4.81 -9.50 -7.03
N PHE A 170 -6.08 -9.35 -7.37
CA PHE A 170 -7.08 -10.39 -7.13
C PHE A 170 -7.26 -11.26 -8.37
N SER A 171 -7.57 -12.53 -8.15
CA SER A 171 -7.97 -13.47 -9.20
C SER A 171 -9.17 -14.32 -8.75
N GLY A 172 -9.73 -15.11 -9.66
CA GLY A 172 -10.76 -16.08 -9.32
C GLY A 172 -10.19 -17.23 -8.47
N VAL A 173 -11.02 -17.81 -7.60
CA VAL A 173 -10.61 -18.92 -6.72
C VAL A 173 -10.35 -20.25 -7.45
N GLY A 174 -10.56 -20.29 -8.78
CA GLY A 174 -10.28 -21.46 -9.62
C GLY A 174 -11.36 -22.54 -9.53
N LEU A 175 -12.63 -22.15 -9.43
CA LEU A 175 -13.74 -23.11 -9.46
C LEU A 175 -13.78 -23.84 -10.81
N GLN A 176 -13.87 -25.16 -10.78
CA GLN A 176 -14.17 -25.96 -11.96
C GLN A 176 -15.66 -25.89 -12.22
N ALA A 177 -16.04 -25.45 -13.42
CA ALA A 177 -17.41 -25.58 -13.89
C ALA A 177 -17.66 -27.05 -14.25
N VAL A 178 -18.77 -27.59 -13.78
CA VAL A 178 -19.32 -28.88 -14.18
C VAL A 178 -20.61 -28.59 -14.92
N ASP A 179 -20.75 -29.16 -16.11
CA ASP A 179 -21.98 -29.18 -16.92
C ASP A 179 -22.93 -30.25 -16.39
#